data_AF-A0AAW3EM64-F1
#
_entry.id   AF-A0AAW3EM64-F1
#
_cell.length_a   1.000
_cell.length_b   1.000
_cell.length_c   1.000
_cell.angle_alpha   90.00
_cell.angle_beta   90.00
_cell.angle_gamma   90.00
#
_symmetry.space_group_name_H-M   'P 1'
#
loop_
_entity.id
_entity.type
_entity.pdbx_description
1 polymer ?
#
loop_
_entity_poly.entity_id
_entity_poly.type
_entity_poly.pdbx_seq_one_letter_code
_entity_poly.pdbx_strand_id
1 'polypeptide(L)'
;MSVKLSAFVWDGCASSGMKLASVAIMARLADFSSDDGVCWPSIETIARQLGAGPSTVRTTIARLEKDGWLTRTQRRKGNRNASNMYQLNVAKLYAAAQSHLSDSDPSKSDTSNSDASKFDPSKSSKKGGFHPPESGGDPSVNSKHDPSDKKTPCPPAEQPDPEVDLTDSAKSVLSHLNQVTGSRYQVSKTSLENIRARIGEGFTVDELCLTVDYLNAKWGADLNMAEYLRPVTLFQPTKFPGYLEGARKWDVAGRPVQRDGKWFTQEGQSLSADHTERDAAYRRFIGSALPTNNPSQIETQVRAEASKAGLKSSKPEFAMSRWNSIWKDVAQRQLGGKAA
;
A
#
# COMPACT_ATOMS: atom_id res chain seq x y z
N MET A 1 -23.53 6.47 9.24
CA MET A 1 -23.64 6.51 7.77
C MET A 1 -25.09 6.79 7.46
N SER A 2 -25.41 7.98 6.94
CA SER A 2 -26.79 8.32 6.58
C SER A 2 -27.09 7.86 5.16
N VAL A 3 -27.94 6.85 5.00
CA VAL A 3 -28.39 6.34 3.68
C VAL A 3 -29.28 7.37 2.96
N LYS A 4 -29.84 8.34 3.69
CA LYS A 4 -30.71 9.38 3.14
C LYS A 4 -29.91 10.40 2.34
N LEU A 5 -28.80 10.90 2.89
CA LEU A 5 -28.02 11.97 2.27
C LEU A 5 -27.31 11.54 0.97
N SER A 6 -26.87 10.28 0.87
CA SER A 6 -26.21 9.77 -0.33
C SER A 6 -27.14 9.74 -1.55
N ALA A 7 -28.42 9.40 -1.38
CA ALA A 7 -29.42 9.43 -2.45
C ALA A 7 -29.66 10.87 -2.95
N PHE A 8 -29.86 11.83 -2.03
CA PHE A 8 -30.10 13.23 -2.39
C PHE A 8 -28.91 13.92 -3.06
N VAL A 9 -27.68 13.45 -2.82
CA VAL A 9 -26.50 13.98 -3.50
C VAL A 9 -26.50 13.64 -4.98
N TRP A 10 -26.88 12.42 -5.36
CA TRP A 10 -26.94 12.08 -6.79
C TRP A 10 -28.01 12.89 -7.51
N ASP A 11 -29.20 13.02 -6.92
CA ASP A 11 -30.31 13.77 -7.51
C ASP A 11 -30.05 15.29 -7.52
N GLY A 12 -29.53 15.84 -6.42
CA GLY A 12 -29.26 17.28 -6.26
C GLY A 12 -27.98 17.79 -6.93
N CYS A 13 -26.99 16.90 -7.17
CA CYS A 13 -25.76 17.28 -7.86
C CYS A 13 -25.82 17.05 -9.38
N ALA A 14 -26.58 16.06 -9.86
CA ALA A 14 -26.84 15.89 -11.29
C ALA A 14 -27.62 17.09 -11.87
N SER A 15 -28.57 17.61 -11.09
CA SER A 15 -29.42 18.75 -11.45
C SER A 15 -28.72 20.10 -11.49
N SER A 16 -27.63 20.27 -10.75
CA SER A 16 -26.95 21.56 -10.57
C SER A 16 -25.78 21.78 -11.53
N GLY A 17 -25.61 20.93 -12.55
CA GLY A 17 -24.58 21.07 -13.58
C GLY A 17 -23.15 20.91 -13.03
N MET A 18 -23.00 20.21 -11.91
CA MET A 18 -21.70 20.02 -11.26
C MET A 18 -20.82 19.07 -12.09
N LYS A 19 -19.50 19.33 -12.11
CA LYS A 19 -18.55 18.39 -12.72
C LYS A 19 -18.60 17.05 -11.97
N LEU A 20 -18.43 15.94 -12.68
CA LEU A 20 -18.49 14.59 -12.10
C LEU A 20 -17.58 14.42 -10.86
N ALA A 21 -16.38 15.03 -10.87
CA ALA A 21 -15.48 15.03 -9.72
C ALA A 21 -16.08 15.69 -8.46
N SER A 22 -16.87 16.76 -8.65
CA SER A 22 -17.59 17.44 -7.56
C SER A 22 -18.70 16.57 -7.00
N VAL A 23 -19.45 15.87 -7.87
CA VAL A 23 -20.51 14.93 -7.47
C VAL A 23 -19.93 13.76 -6.70
N ALA A 24 -18.85 13.17 -7.20
CA ALA A 24 -18.18 12.03 -6.57
C ALA A 24 -17.62 12.39 -5.18
N ILE A 25 -17.01 13.58 -5.04
CA ILE A 25 -16.54 14.07 -3.73
C ILE A 25 -17.71 14.30 -2.78
N MET A 26 -18.81 14.91 -3.26
CA MET A 26 -20.01 15.13 -2.45
C MET A 26 -20.62 13.80 -1.98
N ALA A 27 -20.75 12.81 -2.87
CA ALA A 27 -21.32 11.51 -2.56
C ALA A 27 -20.47 10.80 -1.50
N ARG A 28 -19.15 10.88 -1.63
CA ARG A 28 -18.24 10.29 -0.65
C ARG A 28 -18.28 11.00 0.70
N LEU A 29 -18.42 12.32 0.73
CA LEU A 29 -18.64 13.06 1.99
C LEU A 29 -19.97 12.66 2.65
N ALA A 30 -21.03 12.46 1.86
CA ALA A 30 -22.33 12.04 2.35
C ALA A 30 -22.29 10.63 2.96
N ASP A 31 -21.54 9.68 2.38
CA ASP A 31 -21.36 8.33 2.94
C ASP A 31 -20.80 8.37 4.37
N PHE A 32 -19.87 9.30 4.63
CA PHE A 32 -19.26 9.50 5.94
C PHE A 32 -20.05 10.43 6.88
N SER A 33 -21.14 11.03 6.39
CA SER A 33 -21.90 12.02 7.15
C SER A 33 -22.87 11.43 8.16
N SER A 34 -23.04 12.13 9.29
CA SER A 34 -24.20 11.96 10.17
C SER A 34 -25.46 12.50 9.51
N ASP A 35 -26.63 12.25 10.10
CA ASP A 35 -27.90 12.78 9.58
C ASP A 35 -27.93 14.32 9.52
N ASP A 36 -27.11 14.99 10.33
CA ASP A 36 -26.91 16.44 10.30
C ASP A 36 -25.98 16.92 9.17
N GLY A 37 -25.41 16.02 8.36
CA GLY A 37 -24.49 16.36 7.27
C GLY A 37 -23.04 16.62 7.69
N VAL A 38 -22.64 16.22 8.90
CA VAL A 38 -21.28 16.43 9.45
C VAL A 38 -20.37 15.24 9.13
N CYS A 39 -19.17 15.45 8.55
CA CYS A 39 -18.19 14.39 8.27
C CYS A 39 -16.71 14.83 8.34
N TRP A 40 -15.80 13.98 8.86
CA TRP A 40 -14.36 14.30 9.06
C TRP A 40 -13.36 13.40 8.28
N PRO A 41 -13.61 13.02 7.02
CA PRO A 41 -12.63 12.25 6.26
C PRO A 41 -11.36 13.06 5.97
N SER A 42 -10.20 12.41 5.92
CA SER A 42 -8.97 13.06 5.47
C SER A 42 -8.98 13.25 3.95
N ILE A 43 -8.32 14.30 3.46
CA ILE A 43 -8.15 14.54 2.01
C ILE A 43 -7.53 13.32 1.33
N GLU A 44 -6.56 12.68 1.99
CA GLU A 44 -5.91 11.45 1.53
C GLU A 44 -6.89 10.28 1.35
N THR A 45 -7.87 10.17 2.25
CA THR A 45 -8.89 9.11 2.18
C THR A 45 -9.84 9.34 1.03
N ILE A 46 -10.29 10.58 0.82
CA ILE A 46 -11.14 10.95 -0.31
C ILE A 46 -10.41 10.71 -1.63
N ALA A 47 -9.15 11.15 -1.72
CA ALA A 47 -8.30 10.97 -2.89
C ALA A 47 -8.14 9.49 -3.25
N ARG A 48 -7.79 8.65 -2.27
CA ARG A 48 -7.62 7.21 -2.44
C ARG A 48 -8.90 6.52 -2.91
N GLN A 49 -10.04 6.86 -2.31
CA GLN A 49 -11.32 6.20 -2.62
C GLN A 49 -11.90 6.61 -3.97
N LEU A 50 -11.64 7.84 -4.41
CA LEU A 50 -12.14 8.36 -5.69
C LEU A 50 -11.13 8.23 -6.84
N GLY A 51 -9.93 7.71 -6.58
CA GLY A 51 -8.85 7.67 -7.57
C GLY A 51 -8.42 9.06 -8.05
N ALA A 52 -8.72 10.11 -7.28
CA ALA A 52 -8.44 11.50 -7.65
C ALA A 52 -7.18 11.99 -6.92
N GLY A 53 -6.35 12.77 -7.60
CA GLY A 53 -5.17 13.38 -6.98
C GLY A 53 -5.55 14.29 -5.79
N PRO A 54 -4.74 14.36 -4.71
CA PRO A 54 -5.02 15.20 -3.55
C PRO A 54 -5.24 16.68 -3.91
N SER A 55 -4.54 17.18 -4.92
CA SER A 55 -4.72 18.54 -5.46
C SER A 55 -6.12 18.72 -6.06
N THR A 56 -6.59 17.76 -6.86
CA THR A 56 -7.94 17.76 -7.43
C THR A 56 -9.01 17.76 -6.34
N VAL A 57 -8.81 16.98 -5.28
CA VAL A 57 -9.71 16.94 -4.13
C VAL A 57 -9.75 18.32 -3.44
N ARG A 58 -8.59 18.93 -3.16
CA ARG A 58 -8.52 20.27 -2.54
C ARG A 58 -9.20 21.34 -3.40
N THR A 59 -8.91 21.37 -4.70
CA THR A 59 -9.49 22.35 -5.64
C THR A 59 -11.00 22.18 -5.74
N THR A 60 -11.47 20.94 -5.81
CA THR A 60 -12.90 20.65 -5.90
C THR A 60 -13.62 21.02 -4.61
N ILE A 61 -13.07 20.69 -3.44
CA ILE A 61 -13.62 21.10 -2.14
C ILE A 61 -13.68 22.63 -2.03
N ALA A 62 -12.63 23.35 -2.45
CA ALA A 62 -12.63 24.81 -2.43
C ALA A 62 -13.72 25.41 -3.36
N ARG A 63 -13.98 24.76 -4.50
CA ARG A 63 -15.08 25.13 -5.38
C ARG A 63 -16.44 24.85 -4.73
N LEU A 64 -16.63 23.68 -4.12
CA LEU A 64 -17.85 23.33 -3.40
C LEU A 64 -18.14 24.29 -2.25
N GLU A 65 -17.10 24.74 -1.55
CA GLU A 65 -17.17 25.75 -0.50
C GLU A 65 -17.56 27.12 -1.06
N LYS A 66 -16.92 27.56 -2.15
CA LYS A 66 -17.26 28.81 -2.87
C LYS A 66 -18.71 28.81 -3.37
N ASP A 67 -19.15 27.68 -3.89
CA ASP A 67 -20.50 27.49 -4.41
C ASP A 67 -21.52 27.24 -3.27
N GLY A 68 -21.09 27.22 -2.00
CA GLY A 68 -21.97 27.14 -0.83
C GLY A 68 -22.61 25.77 -0.58
N TRP A 69 -22.06 24.71 -1.17
CA TRP A 69 -22.56 23.34 -0.99
C TRP A 69 -22.06 22.67 0.28
N LEU A 70 -20.91 23.11 0.79
CA LEU A 70 -20.35 22.65 2.05
C LEU A 70 -19.59 23.77 2.74
N THR A 71 -19.33 23.61 4.03
CA THR A 71 -18.38 24.42 4.77
C THR A 71 -17.27 23.55 5.35
N ARG A 72 -16.06 24.10 5.46
CA ARG A 72 -14.89 23.40 5.97
C ARG A 72 -14.37 24.13 7.22
N THR A 73 -14.27 23.39 8.32
CA THR A 73 -13.67 23.87 9.57
C THR A 73 -12.37 23.12 9.83
N GLN A 74 -11.25 23.84 9.90
CA GLN A 74 -9.97 23.23 10.24
C GLN A 74 -9.95 22.85 11.73
N ARG A 75 -9.69 21.58 12.04
CA ARG A 75 -9.52 21.12 13.41
C ARG A 75 -8.03 21.11 13.75
N ARG A 76 -7.65 21.77 14.84
CA ARG A 76 -6.33 21.63 15.46
C ARG A 76 -6.50 20.92 16.80
N LYS A 77 -5.69 19.89 17.06
CA LYS A 77 -5.63 19.21 18.36
C LYS A 77 -4.22 19.43 18.91
N GLY A 78 -4.03 20.51 19.66
CA GLY A 78 -2.71 20.96 20.11
C GLY A 78 -1.79 21.27 18.93
N ASN A 79 -0.54 20.80 18.97
CA ASN A 79 0.47 20.99 17.90
C ASN A 79 0.34 20.01 16.71
N ARG A 80 -0.72 19.19 16.66
CA ARG A 80 -0.97 18.25 15.56
C ARG A 80 -2.16 18.72 14.72
N ASN A 81 -1.96 18.79 13.41
CA ASN A 81 -3.05 19.00 12.45
C ASN A 81 -4.03 17.82 12.56
N ALA A 82 -5.30 18.10 12.90
CA ALA A 82 -6.35 17.09 12.82
C ALA A 82 -7.04 17.18 11.44
N SER A 83 -7.71 16.10 11.02
CA SER A 83 -8.51 16.10 9.79
C SER A 83 -9.54 17.23 9.80
N ASN A 84 -9.75 17.85 8.65
CA ASN A 84 -10.76 18.90 8.49
C ASN A 84 -12.16 18.35 8.78
N MET A 85 -13.00 19.22 9.32
CA MET A 85 -14.42 18.98 9.52
C MET A 85 -15.18 19.55 8.33
N TYR A 86 -15.97 18.72 7.66
CA TYR A 86 -16.83 19.14 6.56
C TYR A 86 -18.29 19.07 7.01
N GLN A 87 -19.04 20.13 6.70
CA GLN A 87 -20.47 20.22 6.95
C GLN A 87 -21.16 20.42 5.62
N LEU A 88 -22.00 19.46 5.23
CA LEU A 88 -22.80 19.55 4.02
C LEU A 88 -23.96 20.51 4.23
N ASN A 89 -24.27 21.30 3.20
CA ASN A 89 -25.45 22.15 3.19
C ASN A 89 -26.67 21.32 2.80
N VAL A 90 -27.23 20.65 3.79
CA VAL A 90 -28.37 19.73 3.63
C VAL A 90 -29.60 20.46 3.06
N ALA A 91 -29.89 21.67 3.52
CA ALA A 91 -31.01 22.47 3.01
C ALA A 91 -30.88 22.78 1.51
N LYS A 92 -29.68 23.15 1.05
CA LYS A 92 -29.41 23.41 -0.37
C LYS A 92 -29.49 22.15 -1.23
N LEU A 93 -28.99 21.01 -0.71
CA LEU A 93 -29.12 19.71 -1.37
C LEU A 93 -30.60 19.31 -1.54
N TYR A 94 -31.41 19.48 -0.50
CA TYR A 94 -32.85 19.21 -0.56
C TYR A 94 -33.57 20.12 -1.55
N ALA A 95 -33.28 21.42 -1.54
CA ALA A 95 -33.89 22.36 -2.50
C ALA A 95 -33.56 22.01 -3.95
N ALA A 96 -32.29 21.62 -4.23
CA ALA A 96 -31.85 21.21 -5.57
C ALA A 96 -32.45 19.87 -6.03
N ALA A 97 -32.71 18.94 -5.11
CA ALA A 97 -33.39 17.69 -5.42
C ALA A 97 -34.90 17.90 -5.66
N GLN A 98 -35.55 18.75 -4.86
CA GLN A 98 -36.99 19.03 -4.98
C GLN A 98 -37.35 19.84 -6.23
N SER A 99 -36.48 20.74 -6.70
CA SER A 99 -36.74 21.50 -7.92
C SER A 99 -36.83 20.62 -9.18
N HIS A 100 -36.30 19.40 -9.16
CA HIS A 100 -36.42 18.43 -10.25
C HIS A 100 -37.63 17.50 -10.13
N LEU A 101 -38.26 17.41 -8.96
CA LEU A 101 -39.49 16.64 -8.74
C LEU A 101 -40.75 17.41 -9.19
N SER A 102 -40.70 18.75 -9.20
CA SER A 102 -41.84 19.59 -9.62
C SER A 102 -42.06 19.70 -11.12
N ASP A 103 -41.15 19.22 -11.97
CA ASP A 103 -41.34 19.14 -13.43
C ASP A 103 -41.97 17.81 -13.90
N SER A 104 -42.38 16.94 -12.96
CA SER A 104 -43.12 15.70 -13.26
C SER A 104 -44.59 15.84 -12.85
N ASP A 105 -45.38 16.51 -13.70
CA ASP A 105 -46.84 16.53 -13.61
C ASP A 105 -47.40 15.11 -13.88
N PRO A 106 -48.09 14.44 -12.94
CA PRO A 106 -48.68 13.14 -13.15
C PRO A 106 -50.07 13.32 -13.78
N SER A 107 -50.14 13.50 -15.11
CA SER A 107 -51.42 13.45 -15.80
C SER A 107 -51.37 12.67 -17.10
N LYS A 108 -51.73 11.39 -16.92
CA LYS A 108 -52.61 10.55 -17.76
C LYS A 108 -51.97 9.26 -18.23
N SER A 109 -52.38 8.21 -17.51
CA SER A 109 -52.52 6.85 -18.00
C SER A 109 -53.30 6.81 -19.31
N ASP A 110 -52.75 6.13 -20.31
CA ASP A 110 -53.58 5.29 -21.17
C ASP A 110 -52.81 4.03 -21.55
N THR A 111 -53.19 2.95 -20.89
CA THR A 111 -52.88 1.58 -21.27
C THR A 111 -53.67 1.23 -22.52
N SER A 112 -53.01 0.90 -23.62
CA SER A 112 -53.62 0.02 -24.62
C SER A 112 -52.58 -0.94 -25.21
N ASN A 113 -53.06 -2.16 -25.39
CA ASN A 113 -52.35 -3.40 -25.63
C ASN A 113 -51.85 -3.59 -27.07
N SER A 114 -50.84 -4.46 -27.20
CA SER A 114 -50.52 -5.37 -28.32
C SER A 114 -50.24 -4.76 -29.71
N ASP A 115 -49.06 -5.06 -30.27
CA ASP A 115 -48.91 -6.19 -31.20
C ASP A 115 -47.43 -6.48 -31.50
N ALA A 116 -47.13 -7.75 -31.71
CA ALA A 116 -45.82 -8.24 -32.10
C ALA A 116 -45.55 -7.89 -33.58
N SER A 117 -44.43 -7.21 -33.85
CA SER A 117 -43.89 -7.16 -35.21
C SER A 117 -42.39 -7.46 -35.22
N LYS A 118 -42.07 -8.51 -35.98
CA LYS A 118 -40.74 -9.00 -36.30
C LYS A 118 -39.93 -7.90 -36.96
N PHE A 119 -38.68 -7.71 -36.52
CA PHE A 119 -37.67 -7.01 -37.30
C PHE A 119 -36.53 -7.97 -37.66
N ASP A 120 -36.44 -8.24 -38.96
CA ASP A 120 -35.35 -8.92 -39.67
C ASP A 120 -34.06 -8.07 -39.65
N PRO A 121 -32.87 -8.68 -39.71
CA PRO A 121 -31.60 -7.95 -39.77
C PRO A 121 -31.27 -7.52 -41.20
N SER A 122 -31.15 -6.21 -41.42
CA SER A 122 -30.80 -5.64 -42.71
C SER A 122 -29.35 -5.95 -43.11
N LYS A 123 -29.22 -6.67 -44.24
CA LYS A 123 -28.02 -6.87 -45.05
C LYS A 123 -27.43 -5.53 -45.51
N SER A 124 -26.15 -5.30 -45.26
CA SER A 124 -25.34 -4.32 -45.98
C SER A 124 -24.65 -4.99 -47.18
N SER A 125 -25.12 -4.68 -48.38
CA SER A 125 -24.51 -5.07 -49.64
C SER A 125 -23.70 -3.90 -50.18
N LYS A 126 -22.38 -4.03 -50.28
CA LYS A 126 -21.56 -3.38 -51.30
C LYS A 126 -20.34 -4.25 -51.61
N LYS A 127 -20.36 -4.84 -52.81
CA LYS A 127 -19.21 -5.47 -53.46
C LYS A 127 -18.44 -4.43 -54.28
N GLY A 128 -17.15 -4.72 -54.46
CA GLY A 128 -16.22 -4.14 -55.44
C GLY A 128 -14.94 -3.72 -54.71
N GLY A 129 -13.82 -4.44 -54.69
CA GLY A 129 -13.31 -5.47 -55.58
C GLY A 129 -12.35 -4.87 -56.61
N PHE A 130 -11.04 -4.79 -56.29
CA PHE A 130 -9.92 -5.15 -57.19
C PHE A 130 -8.56 -5.08 -56.47
N HIS A 131 -7.64 -5.92 -56.94
CA HIS A 131 -6.30 -6.24 -56.44
C HIS A 131 -5.20 -5.30 -57.02
N PRO A 132 -3.92 -5.40 -56.57
CA PRO A 132 -2.89 -4.36 -56.71
C PRO A 132 -2.11 -4.45 -58.03
N PRO A 133 -1.30 -3.42 -58.36
CA PRO A 133 -0.08 -3.65 -59.11
C PRO A 133 1.17 -3.04 -58.47
N GLU A 134 2.22 -3.83 -58.61
CA GLU A 134 3.65 -3.53 -58.55
C GLU A 134 4.10 -2.47 -59.57
N SER A 135 5.31 -1.94 -59.32
CA SER A 135 6.28 -1.47 -60.32
C SER A 135 6.18 -0.05 -60.87
N GLY A 136 7.25 0.72 -60.60
CA GLY A 136 7.88 1.59 -61.60
C GLY A 136 7.81 3.10 -61.36
N GLY A 137 8.98 3.73 -61.14
CA GLY A 137 9.22 5.11 -61.56
C GLY A 137 9.81 6.05 -60.50
N ASP A 138 11.15 6.11 -60.44
CA ASP A 138 11.89 7.27 -59.91
C ASP A 138 11.64 8.49 -60.80
N PRO A 139 11.55 9.72 -60.24
CA PRO A 139 12.61 10.66 -60.58
C PRO A 139 13.05 11.55 -59.40
N SER A 140 14.34 11.48 -59.10
CA SER A 140 15.29 12.59 -59.23
C SER A 140 14.75 13.99 -58.93
N VAL A 141 15.02 14.48 -57.72
CA VAL A 141 15.15 15.92 -57.47
C VAL A 141 16.50 16.21 -56.80
N ASN A 142 17.41 16.70 -57.63
CA ASN A 142 18.65 17.35 -57.22
C ASN A 142 18.33 18.63 -56.44
N SER A 143 18.96 18.81 -55.27
CA SER A 143 19.32 20.14 -54.82
C SER A 143 20.72 20.11 -54.22
N LYS A 144 21.66 20.62 -55.00
CA LYS A 144 23.04 20.89 -54.58
C LYS A 144 23.04 22.21 -53.80
N HIS A 145 23.57 22.17 -52.59
CA HIS A 145 24.42 23.25 -52.09
C HIS A 145 25.50 22.66 -51.18
N ASP A 146 26.74 22.98 -51.51
CA ASP A 146 28.00 22.72 -50.82
C ASP A 146 28.82 24.04 -50.95
N PRO A 147 29.97 24.31 -50.27
CA PRO A 147 30.55 23.78 -49.03
C PRO A 147 30.87 24.91 -48.01
N SER A 148 31.18 24.57 -46.76
CA SER A 148 32.31 25.20 -46.02
C SER A 148 32.59 24.50 -44.70
N ASP A 149 33.75 23.85 -44.67
CA ASP A 149 34.46 23.30 -43.54
C ASP A 149 34.57 24.24 -42.33
N LYS A 150 34.20 23.74 -41.15
CA LYS A 150 35.01 23.92 -39.93
C LYS A 150 34.96 22.64 -39.08
N LYS A 151 35.98 21.80 -39.25
CA LYS A 151 36.37 20.80 -38.24
C LYS A 151 36.60 21.52 -36.91
N THR A 152 35.75 21.21 -35.93
CA THR A 152 36.02 21.47 -34.51
C THR A 152 36.00 20.10 -33.81
N PRO A 153 36.97 19.78 -32.93
CA PRO A 153 37.19 18.41 -32.46
C PRO A 153 36.04 17.90 -31.60
N CYS A 154 35.69 16.62 -31.73
CA CYS A 154 34.76 15.94 -30.85
C CYS A 154 35.19 16.12 -29.38
N PRO A 155 34.31 16.54 -28.46
CA PRO A 155 34.57 16.39 -27.05
C PRO A 155 34.70 14.90 -26.71
N PRO A 156 35.53 14.52 -25.73
CA PRO A 156 35.60 13.14 -25.24
C PRO A 156 34.19 12.70 -24.81
N ALA A 157 33.87 11.42 -25.04
CA ALA A 157 32.60 10.82 -24.63
C ALA A 157 32.17 11.33 -23.24
N GLU A 158 31.06 12.06 -23.21
CA GLU A 158 30.41 12.48 -21.97
C GLU A 158 30.24 11.24 -21.11
N GLN A 159 30.86 11.27 -19.93
CA GLN A 159 30.60 10.25 -18.92
C GLN A 159 29.09 10.22 -18.67
N PRO A 160 28.50 9.03 -18.49
CA PRO A 160 27.05 8.92 -18.34
C PRO A 160 26.59 9.85 -17.22
N ASP A 161 25.59 10.68 -17.54
CA ASP A 161 24.93 11.54 -16.55
C ASP A 161 24.61 10.71 -15.30
N PRO A 162 24.91 11.17 -14.08
CA PRO A 162 24.66 10.40 -12.85
C PRO A 162 23.19 9.98 -12.67
N GLU A 163 22.28 10.62 -13.39
CA GLU A 163 20.85 10.29 -13.46
C GLU A 163 20.55 9.02 -14.29
N VAL A 164 21.41 8.69 -15.27
CA VAL A 164 21.32 7.50 -16.12
C VAL A 164 21.74 6.25 -15.33
N ASP A 165 22.86 6.31 -14.62
CA ASP A 165 23.35 5.20 -13.77
C ASP A 165 22.38 4.88 -12.63
N LEU A 166 21.77 5.92 -12.03
CA LEU A 166 20.71 5.78 -11.03
C LEU A 166 19.50 5.05 -11.60
N THR A 167 19.15 5.36 -12.85
CA THR A 167 18.01 4.76 -13.54
C THR A 167 18.26 3.29 -13.85
N ASP A 168 19.46 2.94 -14.32
CA ASP A 168 19.79 1.56 -14.65
C ASP A 168 19.92 0.69 -13.40
N SER A 169 20.50 1.24 -12.34
CA SER A 169 20.49 0.62 -11.00
C SER A 169 19.07 0.37 -10.50
N ALA A 170 18.17 1.35 -10.65
CA ALA A 170 16.78 1.19 -10.23
C ALA A 170 16.01 0.16 -11.08
N LYS A 171 16.30 0.06 -12.39
CA LYS A 171 15.75 -0.99 -13.25
C LYS A 171 16.22 -2.37 -12.80
N SER A 172 17.48 -2.52 -12.41
CA SER A 172 18.01 -3.79 -11.89
C SER A 172 17.24 -4.27 -10.65
N VAL A 173 17.02 -3.38 -9.67
CA VAL A 173 16.22 -3.69 -8.47
C VAL A 173 14.78 -4.05 -8.82
N LEU A 174 14.16 -3.34 -9.77
CA LEU A 174 12.79 -3.62 -10.21
C LEU A 174 12.69 -5.01 -10.89
N SER A 175 13.68 -5.36 -11.71
CA SER A 175 13.77 -6.68 -12.33
C SER A 175 13.91 -7.79 -11.29
N HIS A 176 14.76 -7.59 -10.28
CA HIS A 176 14.91 -8.52 -9.15
C HIS A 176 13.59 -8.70 -8.39
N LEU A 177 12.89 -7.60 -8.08
CA LEU A 177 11.59 -7.65 -7.42
C LEU A 177 10.55 -8.43 -8.22
N ASN A 178 10.49 -8.22 -9.53
CA ASN A 178 9.60 -8.98 -10.41
C ASN A 178 9.95 -10.48 -10.41
N GLN A 179 11.24 -10.82 -10.48
CA GLN A 179 11.70 -12.20 -10.48
C GLN A 179 11.37 -12.92 -9.16
N VAL A 180 11.61 -12.28 -8.02
CA VAL A 180 11.42 -12.88 -6.70
C VAL A 180 9.95 -13.04 -6.33
N THR A 181 9.11 -12.06 -6.68
CA THR A 181 7.68 -12.05 -6.31
C THR A 181 6.78 -12.67 -7.38
N GLY A 182 7.31 -13.00 -8.56
CA GLY A 182 6.51 -13.42 -9.72
C GLY A 182 5.66 -12.30 -10.33
N SER A 183 5.92 -11.05 -9.95
CA SER A 183 5.19 -9.86 -10.44
C SER A 183 5.70 -9.37 -11.79
N ARG A 184 4.96 -8.43 -12.41
CA ARG A 184 5.27 -7.85 -13.72
C ARG A 184 5.18 -6.32 -13.72
N TYR A 185 5.76 -5.68 -12.71
CA TYR A 185 5.82 -4.23 -12.63
C TYR A 185 6.65 -3.64 -13.77
N GLN A 186 6.10 -2.64 -14.44
CA GLN A 186 6.72 -2.01 -15.60
C GLN A 186 7.67 -0.88 -15.18
N VAL A 187 8.69 -0.63 -16.00
CA VAL A 187 9.58 0.52 -15.88
C VAL A 187 8.75 1.79 -16.11
N SER A 188 8.31 2.40 -15.02
CA SER A 188 7.46 3.60 -15.03
C SER A 188 7.84 4.51 -13.87
N LYS A 189 7.41 5.78 -13.91
CA LYS A 189 7.69 6.73 -12.84
C LYS A 189 7.24 6.19 -11.47
N THR A 190 6.02 5.67 -11.38
CA THR A 190 5.44 5.17 -10.13
C THR A 190 6.17 3.95 -9.57
N SER A 191 6.78 3.12 -10.43
CA SER A 191 7.57 1.96 -10.01
C SER A 191 9.00 2.31 -9.62
N LEU A 192 9.62 3.30 -10.27
CA LEU A 192 11.04 3.62 -10.08
C LEU A 192 11.30 4.77 -9.10
N GLU A 193 10.35 5.67 -8.88
CA GLU A 193 10.55 6.89 -8.08
C GLU A 193 11.10 6.60 -6.69
N ASN A 194 10.48 5.66 -5.96
CA ASN A 194 10.94 5.29 -4.63
C ASN A 194 12.28 4.53 -4.64
N ILE A 195 12.54 3.71 -5.65
CA ILE A 195 13.79 2.96 -5.79
C ILE A 195 14.94 3.93 -6.03
N ARG A 196 14.80 4.84 -7.00
CA ARG A 196 15.77 5.90 -7.31
C ARG A 196 16.02 6.79 -6.10
N ALA A 197 14.97 7.16 -5.37
CA ALA A 197 15.11 7.96 -4.16
C ALA A 197 15.98 7.26 -3.10
N ARG A 198 15.85 5.94 -2.90
CA ARG A 198 16.70 5.19 -1.97
C ARG A 198 18.15 5.12 -2.44
N ILE A 199 18.38 4.89 -3.73
CA ILE A 199 19.75 4.87 -4.26
C ILE A 199 20.39 6.27 -4.15
N GLY A 200 19.63 7.33 -4.42
CA GLY A 200 20.08 8.73 -4.25
C GLY A 200 20.34 9.13 -2.80
N GLU A 201 19.74 8.44 -1.83
CA GLU A 201 20.05 8.58 -0.40
C GLU A 201 21.33 7.83 0.03
N GLY A 202 21.94 7.07 -0.88
CA GLY A 202 23.19 6.33 -0.64
C GLY A 202 22.99 4.85 -0.30
N PHE A 203 21.77 4.32 -0.42
CA PHE A 203 21.55 2.87 -0.27
C PHE A 203 22.00 2.12 -1.53
N THR A 204 22.66 0.99 -1.33
CA THR A 204 23.21 0.18 -2.42
C THR A 204 22.12 -0.69 -3.07
N VAL A 205 22.33 -1.05 -4.35
CA VAL A 205 21.44 -1.99 -5.07
C VAL A 205 21.28 -3.31 -4.31
N ASP A 206 22.36 -3.83 -3.73
CA ASP A 206 22.36 -5.07 -2.96
C ASP A 206 21.48 -4.98 -1.71
N GLU A 207 21.48 -3.85 -1.01
CA GLU A 207 20.61 -3.62 0.16
C GLU A 207 19.13 -3.56 -0.22
N LEU A 208 18.83 -2.96 -1.36
CA LEU A 208 17.47 -2.91 -1.89
C LEU A 208 17.00 -4.32 -2.29
N CYS A 209 17.84 -5.09 -3.00
CA CYS A 209 17.54 -6.48 -3.37
C CYS A 209 17.40 -7.38 -2.13
N LEU A 210 18.26 -7.21 -1.12
CA LEU A 210 18.17 -7.94 0.15
C LEU A 210 16.84 -7.66 0.87
N THR A 211 16.39 -6.40 0.83
CA THR A 211 15.11 -6.01 1.43
C THR A 211 13.94 -6.68 0.70
N VAL A 212 14.01 -6.80 -0.63
CA VAL A 212 13.01 -7.54 -1.42
C VAL A 212 12.98 -9.01 -1.02
N ASP A 213 14.14 -9.67 -0.96
CA ASP A 213 14.24 -11.08 -0.57
C ASP A 213 13.62 -11.34 0.80
N TYR A 214 13.99 -10.51 1.78
CA TYR A 214 13.48 -10.61 3.14
C TYR A 214 11.96 -10.44 3.21
N LEU A 215 11.42 -9.40 2.56
CA LEU A 215 9.98 -9.13 2.60
C LEU A 215 9.18 -10.18 1.83
N ASN A 216 9.72 -10.71 0.73
CA ASN A 216 9.12 -11.85 0.04
C ASN A 216 9.12 -13.10 0.93
N ALA A 217 10.22 -13.40 1.63
CA ALA A 217 10.27 -14.51 2.58
C ALA A 217 9.30 -14.33 3.76
N LYS A 218 9.04 -13.08 4.17
CA LYS A 218 8.16 -12.74 5.29
C LYS A 218 6.67 -12.69 4.93
N TRP A 219 6.33 -12.31 3.70
CA TRP A 219 4.95 -12.00 3.32
C TRP A 219 4.48 -12.71 2.05
N GLY A 220 5.37 -13.26 1.24
CA GLY A 220 5.03 -13.84 -0.06
C GLY A 220 4.11 -15.07 0.02
N ALA A 221 4.17 -15.82 1.13
CA ALA A 221 3.29 -16.97 1.36
C ALA A 221 1.89 -16.59 1.88
N ASP A 222 1.75 -15.41 2.48
CA ASP A 222 0.46 -14.92 2.99
C ASP A 222 -0.21 -14.07 1.90
N LEU A 223 -1.32 -14.56 1.33
CA LEU A 223 -2.02 -13.90 0.23
C LEU A 223 -2.45 -12.46 0.56
N ASN A 224 -2.79 -12.18 1.83
CA ASN A 224 -3.18 -10.82 2.22
C ASN A 224 -1.98 -9.88 2.29
N MET A 225 -0.84 -10.39 2.74
CA MET A 225 0.37 -9.59 2.90
C MET A 225 1.17 -9.47 1.60
N ALA A 226 1.11 -10.47 0.73
CA ALA A 226 1.74 -10.47 -0.58
C ALA A 226 1.24 -9.32 -1.47
N GLU A 227 0.00 -8.84 -1.28
CA GLU A 227 -0.53 -7.69 -1.99
C GLU A 227 0.35 -6.43 -1.81
N TYR A 228 1.04 -6.32 -0.67
CA TYR A 228 1.92 -5.20 -0.33
C TYR A 228 3.35 -5.37 -0.86
N LEU A 229 3.68 -6.42 -1.60
CA LEU A 229 4.99 -6.61 -2.25
C LEU A 229 5.11 -5.82 -3.55
N ARG A 230 5.02 -4.48 -3.46
CA ARG A 230 5.07 -3.54 -4.60
C ARG A 230 6.23 -2.54 -4.44
N PRO A 231 6.81 -2.01 -5.53
CA PRO A 231 7.90 -1.04 -5.43
C PRO A 231 7.58 0.17 -4.53
N VAL A 232 6.35 0.69 -4.64
CA VAL A 232 5.92 1.85 -3.85
C VAL A 232 5.93 1.55 -2.36
N THR A 233 5.44 0.38 -1.94
CA THR A 233 5.27 0.03 -0.52
C THR A 233 6.57 -0.41 0.13
N LEU A 234 7.41 -1.18 -0.57
CA LEU A 234 8.67 -1.68 -0.03
C LEU A 234 9.71 -0.57 0.13
N PHE A 235 9.79 0.34 -0.84
CA PHE A 235 10.80 1.40 -0.87
C PHE A 235 10.28 2.74 -0.34
N GLN A 236 9.22 2.75 0.46
CA GLN A 236 8.71 3.96 1.12
C GLN A 236 9.74 4.57 2.09
N PRO A 237 9.99 5.90 2.10
CA PRO A 237 11.03 6.53 2.91
C PRO A 237 10.87 6.26 4.41
N THR A 238 9.62 6.23 4.88
CA THR A 238 9.29 6.06 6.29
C THR A 238 9.41 4.61 6.78
N LYS A 239 9.46 3.63 5.87
CA LYS A 239 9.41 2.19 6.19
C LYS A 239 10.69 1.47 5.80
N PHE A 240 11.31 1.87 4.70
CA PHE A 240 12.48 1.22 4.12
C PHE A 240 13.63 1.01 5.12
N PRO A 241 14.05 2.00 5.95
CA PRO A 241 15.13 1.78 6.90
C PRO A 241 14.85 0.64 7.89
N GLY A 242 13.61 0.53 8.38
CA GLY A 242 13.21 -0.55 9.28
C GLY A 242 13.13 -1.90 8.58
N TYR A 243 12.75 -1.93 7.30
CA TYR A 243 12.79 -3.15 6.51
C TYR A 243 14.23 -3.61 6.25
N LEU A 244 15.12 -2.70 5.88
CA LEU A 244 16.53 -2.98 5.65
C LEU A 244 17.22 -3.50 6.93
N GLU A 245 16.94 -2.91 8.08
CA GLU A 245 17.49 -3.41 9.36
C GLU A 245 17.02 -4.85 9.64
N GLY A 246 15.74 -5.14 9.40
CA GLY A 246 15.20 -6.50 9.49
C GLY A 246 15.85 -7.45 8.49
N ALA A 247 16.07 -6.99 7.26
CA ALA A 247 16.68 -7.78 6.18
C ALA A 247 18.14 -8.12 6.50
N ARG A 248 18.93 -7.18 7.02
CA ARG A 248 20.30 -7.43 7.49
C ARG A 248 20.34 -8.46 8.63
N LYS A 249 19.44 -8.36 9.60
CA LYS A 249 19.33 -9.36 10.69
C LYS A 249 18.96 -10.74 10.16
N TRP A 250 18.04 -10.79 9.20
CA TRP A 250 17.62 -12.02 8.53
C TRP A 250 18.76 -12.65 7.71
N ASP A 251 19.57 -11.83 7.03
CA ASP A 251 20.75 -12.27 6.28
C ASP A 251 21.83 -12.86 7.19
N VAL A 252 22.17 -12.15 8.27
CA VAL A 252 23.11 -12.62 9.31
C VAL A 252 22.62 -13.92 9.97
N ALA A 253 21.31 -14.10 10.09
CA ALA A 253 20.71 -15.31 10.63
C ALA A 253 20.67 -16.49 9.63
N GLY A 254 21.29 -16.34 8.45
CA GLY A 254 21.35 -17.40 7.43
C GLY A 254 20.07 -17.53 6.60
N ARG A 255 19.32 -16.43 6.43
CA ARG A 255 18.10 -16.35 5.60
C ARG A 255 17.08 -17.44 5.93
N PRO A 256 16.60 -17.52 7.18
CA PRO A 256 15.61 -18.51 7.59
C PRO A 256 14.32 -18.41 6.77
N VAL A 257 13.64 -19.53 6.61
CA VAL A 257 12.35 -19.64 5.91
C VAL A 257 11.23 -19.38 6.90
N GLN A 258 10.24 -18.58 6.52
CA GLN A 258 9.07 -18.36 7.35
C GLN A 258 7.99 -19.44 7.10
N ARG A 259 7.47 -20.05 8.17
CA ARG A 259 6.28 -20.92 8.15
C ARG A 259 5.38 -20.56 9.32
N ASP A 260 4.09 -20.34 9.07
CA ASP A 260 3.08 -19.99 10.09
C ASP A 260 3.50 -18.81 10.99
N GLY A 261 4.16 -17.80 10.41
CA GLY A 261 4.64 -16.62 11.13
C GLY A 261 5.91 -16.82 11.97
N LYS A 262 6.54 -18.01 11.91
CA LYS A 262 7.80 -18.33 12.61
C LYS A 262 8.94 -18.56 11.62
N TRP A 263 10.16 -18.18 12.01
CA TRP A 263 11.36 -18.32 11.20
C TRP A 263 12.12 -19.61 11.55
N PHE A 264 12.44 -20.42 10.54
CA PHE A 264 13.17 -21.68 10.67
C PHE A 264 14.46 -21.64 9.86
N THR A 265 15.60 -22.03 10.43
CA THR A 265 16.82 -22.23 9.65
C THR A 265 16.70 -23.44 8.73
N GLN A 266 17.59 -23.54 7.73
CA GLN A 266 17.65 -24.66 6.78
C GLN A 266 17.86 -26.03 7.45
N GLU A 267 18.30 -26.07 8.72
CA GLU A 267 18.44 -27.30 9.54
C GLU A 267 17.17 -27.66 10.34
N GLY A 268 16.05 -26.97 10.11
CA GLY A 268 14.78 -27.24 10.79
C GLY A 268 14.70 -26.71 12.23
N GLN A 269 15.71 -25.98 12.71
CA GLN A 269 15.68 -25.31 14.01
C GLN A 269 14.98 -23.95 13.89
N SER A 270 13.93 -23.75 14.70
CA SER A 270 13.25 -22.47 14.82
C SER A 270 14.19 -21.42 15.44
N LEU A 271 14.38 -20.28 14.80
CA LEU A 271 15.15 -19.14 15.35
C LEU A 271 14.35 -18.32 16.36
N SER A 272 13.11 -18.70 16.66
CA SER A 272 12.48 -18.23 17.90
C SER A 272 13.28 -18.83 19.04
N ALA A 273 14.15 -18.04 19.68
CA ALA A 273 14.89 -18.44 20.87
C ALA A 273 14.02 -19.36 21.74
N ASP A 274 14.51 -20.56 22.01
CA ASP A 274 13.76 -21.73 22.46
C ASP A 274 13.04 -21.49 23.80
N HIS A 275 11.91 -20.78 23.76
CA HIS A 275 11.10 -20.44 24.93
C HIS A 275 10.24 -21.62 25.39
N THR A 276 10.15 -22.67 24.59
CA THR A 276 9.38 -23.88 24.87
C THR A 276 9.83 -24.53 26.17
N GLU A 277 11.15 -24.65 26.37
CA GLU A 277 11.72 -25.21 27.59
C GLU A 277 11.48 -24.30 28.79
N ARG A 278 11.69 -22.98 28.62
CA ARG A 278 11.48 -21.97 29.66
C ARG A 278 10.03 -21.93 30.16
N ASP A 279 9.08 -21.92 29.24
CA ASP A 279 7.66 -21.78 29.54
C ASP A 279 7.10 -23.09 30.12
N ALA A 280 7.56 -24.25 29.63
CA ALA A 280 7.26 -25.55 30.24
C ALA A 280 7.83 -25.65 31.66
N ALA A 281 9.07 -25.18 31.86
CA ALA A 281 9.72 -25.15 33.17
C ALA A 281 8.99 -24.24 34.17
N TYR A 282 8.49 -23.08 33.72
CA TYR A 282 7.69 -22.19 34.56
C TYR A 282 6.40 -22.86 35.04
N ARG A 283 5.67 -23.52 34.13
CA ARG A 283 4.44 -24.26 34.47
C ARG A 283 4.71 -25.36 35.51
N ARG A 284 5.81 -26.10 35.36
CA ARG A 284 6.23 -27.09 36.37
C ARG A 284 6.59 -26.44 37.71
N PHE A 285 7.27 -25.30 37.67
CA PHE A 285 7.70 -24.57 38.88
C PHE A 285 6.51 -24.07 39.72
N ILE A 286 5.46 -23.53 39.07
CA ILE A 286 4.24 -23.08 39.76
C ILE A 286 3.25 -24.21 40.07
N GLY A 287 3.55 -25.46 39.68
CA GLY A 287 2.73 -26.63 39.96
C GLY A 287 1.57 -26.88 38.99
N SER A 288 1.56 -26.22 37.82
CA SER A 288 0.50 -26.38 36.80
C SER A 288 0.81 -27.46 35.75
N ALA A 289 1.91 -28.20 35.87
CA ALA A 289 2.31 -29.28 34.97
C ALA A 289 3.02 -30.43 35.70
N LEU A 290 3.03 -31.61 35.09
CA LEU A 290 3.65 -32.83 35.66
C LEU A 290 5.17 -32.67 35.84
N PRO A 291 5.75 -33.24 36.93
CA PRO A 291 7.20 -33.26 37.13
C PRO A 291 7.93 -34.01 36.01
N THR A 292 9.13 -33.56 35.68
CA THR A 292 10.05 -34.24 34.75
C THR A 292 11.04 -35.09 35.53
N ASN A 293 11.30 -36.33 35.07
CA ASN A 293 12.28 -37.21 35.71
C ASN A 293 13.72 -36.67 35.60
N ASN A 294 14.07 -35.98 34.51
CA ASN A 294 15.38 -35.36 34.31
C ASN A 294 15.24 -33.91 33.81
N PRO A 295 15.15 -32.91 34.71
CA PRO A 295 15.17 -31.49 34.31
C PRO A 295 16.56 -31.10 33.80
N SER A 296 16.61 -30.14 32.87
CA SER A 296 17.89 -29.63 32.36
C SER A 296 18.68 -28.89 33.45
N GLN A 297 19.99 -28.71 33.23
CA GLN A 297 20.85 -27.99 34.16
C GLN A 297 20.40 -26.52 34.31
N ILE A 298 20.00 -25.88 33.20
CA ILE A 298 19.48 -24.51 33.21
C ILE A 298 18.15 -24.42 33.97
N GLU A 299 17.21 -25.35 33.75
CA GLU A 299 15.95 -25.39 34.49
C GLU A 299 16.17 -25.54 35.99
N THR A 300 17.11 -26.41 36.40
CA THR A 300 17.43 -26.64 37.80
C THR A 300 17.98 -25.37 38.47
N GLN A 301 18.89 -24.66 37.80
CA GLN A 301 19.45 -23.40 38.28
C GLN A 301 18.40 -22.29 38.37
N VAL A 302 17.56 -22.14 37.33
CA VAL A 302 16.50 -21.12 37.30
C VAL A 302 15.45 -21.39 38.38
N ARG A 303 15.06 -22.65 38.61
CA ARG A 303 14.12 -23.02 39.69
C ARG A 303 14.68 -22.69 41.08
N ALA A 304 15.98 -22.89 41.30
CA ALA A 304 16.62 -22.54 42.57
C ALA A 304 16.63 -21.03 42.80
N GLU A 305 16.99 -20.22 41.79
CA GLU A 305 16.96 -18.76 41.87
C GLU A 305 15.54 -18.19 42.00
N ALA A 306 14.59 -18.75 41.26
CA ALA A 306 13.17 -18.39 41.35
C ALA A 306 12.58 -18.71 42.73
N SER A 307 13.01 -19.80 43.37
CA SER A 307 12.62 -20.15 44.74
C SER A 307 13.17 -19.15 45.75
N LYS A 308 14.46 -18.79 45.64
CA LYS A 308 15.10 -17.77 46.50
C LYS A 308 14.41 -16.40 46.39
N ALA A 309 13.92 -16.07 45.20
CA ALA A 309 13.22 -14.83 44.94
C ALA A 309 11.71 -14.86 45.25
N GLY A 310 11.18 -15.96 45.80
CA GLY A 310 9.79 -16.05 46.25
C GLY A 310 8.74 -15.96 45.13
N LEU A 311 9.08 -16.38 43.91
CA LEU A 311 8.20 -16.20 42.74
C LEU A 311 6.87 -16.96 42.86
N LYS A 312 6.80 -18.06 43.61
CA LYS A 312 5.57 -18.86 43.79
C LYS A 312 4.43 -18.09 44.46
N SER A 313 4.76 -17.12 45.30
CA SER A 313 3.78 -16.32 46.06
C SER A 313 3.55 -14.94 45.45
N SER A 314 4.16 -14.64 44.30
CA SER A 314 4.07 -13.35 43.62
C SER A 314 2.88 -13.29 42.66
N LYS A 315 2.43 -12.07 42.31
CA LYS A 315 1.38 -11.87 41.30
C LYS A 315 1.79 -12.48 39.95
N PRO A 316 0.88 -13.14 39.19
CA PRO A 316 1.22 -13.91 37.98
C PRO A 316 2.01 -13.13 36.92
N GLU A 317 1.59 -11.89 36.63
CA GLU A 317 2.24 -11.00 35.65
C GLU A 317 3.67 -10.65 36.06
N PHE A 318 3.88 -10.35 37.35
CA PHE A 318 5.19 -10.04 37.89
C PHE A 318 6.08 -11.29 37.91
N ALA A 319 5.54 -12.43 38.35
CA ALA A 319 6.25 -13.70 38.43
C ALA A 319 6.76 -14.17 37.06
N MET A 320 5.95 -14.04 36.00
CA MET A 320 6.33 -14.43 34.65
C MET A 320 7.43 -13.52 34.07
N SER A 321 7.32 -12.20 34.27
CA SER A 321 8.37 -11.26 33.87
C SER A 321 9.70 -11.53 34.58
N ARG A 322 9.66 -11.73 35.91
CA ARG A 322 10.83 -12.06 36.73
C ARG A 322 11.44 -13.42 36.35
N TRP A 323 10.62 -14.42 36.06
CA TRP A 323 11.08 -15.73 35.57
C TRP A 323 11.85 -15.61 34.26
N ASN A 324 11.32 -14.85 33.30
CA ASN A 324 11.97 -14.64 32.02
C ASN A 324 13.33 -13.93 32.16
N SER A 325 13.45 -13.00 33.10
CA SER A 325 14.73 -12.35 33.42
C SER A 325 15.74 -13.34 34.00
N ILE A 326 15.34 -14.13 35.01
CA ILE A 326 16.22 -15.12 35.64
C ILE A 326 16.69 -16.15 34.61
N TRP A 327 15.79 -16.64 33.74
CA TRP A 327 16.15 -17.58 32.69
C TRP A 327 17.19 -17.01 31.73
N LYS A 328 17.04 -15.74 31.33
CA LYS A 328 17.99 -15.04 30.47
C LYS A 328 19.36 -14.89 31.14
N ASP A 329 19.39 -14.49 32.41
CA ASP A 329 20.63 -14.30 33.16
C ASP A 329 21.39 -15.62 33.33
N VAL A 330 20.70 -16.69 33.67
CA VAL A 330 21.30 -18.04 33.82
C VAL A 330 21.80 -18.57 32.47
N ALA A 331 21.02 -18.41 31.39
CA ALA A 331 21.45 -18.78 30.04
C ALA A 331 22.73 -18.06 29.60
N GLN A 332 22.84 -16.77 29.93
CA GLN A 332 24.02 -15.96 29.62
C GLN A 332 25.26 -16.41 30.41
N ARG A 333 25.11 -16.78 31.70
CA ARG A 333 26.22 -17.32 32.50
C ARG A 333 26.71 -18.68 31.97
N GLN A 334 25.80 -19.52 31.48
CA GLN A 334 26.14 -20.81 30.86
C GLN A 334 26.94 -20.66 29.56
N LEU A 335 26.64 -19.63 28.75
CA LEU A 335 27.38 -19.33 27.52
C LEU A 335 28.73 -18.65 27.81
N GLY A 336 28.79 -17.75 28.78
CA GLY A 336 30.04 -17.07 29.17
C GLY A 336 31.04 -17.96 29.92
N GLY A 337 30.57 -19.01 30.59
CA GLY A 337 31.42 -19.96 31.31
C GLY A 337 32.10 -21.03 30.44
N LYS A 338 31.75 -21.13 29.15
CA LYS A 338 32.39 -22.05 28.18
C LYS A 338 33.58 -21.43 27.43
N ALA A 339 33.90 -20.16 27.69
CA ALA A 339 34.96 -19.41 27.03
C ALA A 339 36.15 -19.06 27.96
N ALA A 340 36.30 -19.77 29.09
CA ALA A 340 37.38 -19.59 30.04
C ALA A 340 38.18 -20.88 30.24
#